data_AF-A0A9Q3CLI4-F1
#
_entry.id   AF-A0A9Q3CLI4-F1
#
_cell.length_a   1.000
_cell.length_b   1.000
_cell.length_c   1.000
_cell.angle_alpha   90.00
_cell.angle_beta   90.00
_cell.angle_gamma   90.00
#
_symmetry.space_group_name_H-M   'P 1'
#
loop_
_entity.id
_entity.type
_entity.pdbx_description
1 polymer ?
#
loop_
_entity_poly.entity_id
_entity_poly.type
_entity_poly.pdbx_seq_one_letter_code
_entity_poly.pdbx_strand_id
1 'polypeptide(L)'
;MKDVGEDVAISSLHPLQGDMYLPPLSFYASPEDQWDDEEEPEDIETSLKVVPASYHHYLYVFYKVKSEKLPPHCACDHHIKLEGLLPPVVLIYSLSNYESETLWV
;
A
#
# COMPACT_ATOMS: atom_id res chain seq x y z
N MET A 1 -62.86 -12.54 -43.28
CA MET A 1 -63.99 -12.29 -42.36
C MET A 1 -63.95 -13.37 -41.28
N LYS A 2 -63.75 -12.94 -40.01
CA LYS A 2 -63.92 -13.67 -38.74
C LYS A 2 -62.92 -14.81 -38.44
N ASP A 3 -62.43 -15.06 -37.23
CA ASP A 3 -62.26 -14.35 -35.95
C ASP A 3 -61.64 -15.42 -35.00
N VAL A 4 -60.72 -15.00 -34.12
CA VAL A 4 -60.49 -15.48 -32.72
C VAL A 4 -60.05 -16.95 -32.45
N GLY A 5 -58.85 -17.14 -31.89
CA GLY A 5 -58.62 -17.62 -30.49
C GLY A 5 -57.99 -19.04 -30.54
N GLU A 6 -57.06 -19.51 -29.72
CA GLU A 6 -56.60 -19.23 -28.35
C GLU A 6 -55.13 -19.74 -28.19
N ASP A 7 -54.36 -18.99 -27.39
CA ASP A 7 -53.43 -19.40 -26.32
C ASP A 7 -52.33 -20.46 -26.54
N VAL A 8 -51.08 -20.09 -26.24
CA VAL A 8 -50.39 -20.46 -24.98
C VAL A 8 -49.08 -19.68 -24.87
N ALA A 9 -48.93 -18.98 -23.75
CA ALA A 9 -47.75 -18.24 -23.35
C ALA A 9 -46.52 -19.14 -23.17
N ILE A 10 -45.35 -18.71 -23.65
CA ILE A 10 -44.09 -18.93 -22.93
C ILE A 10 -43.23 -17.67 -23.02
N SER A 11 -43.26 -16.95 -21.90
CA SER A 11 -42.24 -16.12 -21.28
C SER A 11 -41.11 -15.51 -22.12
N SER A 12 -41.13 -14.19 -22.12
CA SER A 12 -39.98 -13.29 -22.26
C SER A 12 -38.74 -13.82 -21.54
N LEU A 13 -37.72 -14.19 -22.31
CA LEU A 13 -36.33 -14.24 -21.85
C LEU A 13 -35.57 -13.23 -22.67
N HIS A 14 -35.39 -12.05 -22.10
CA HIS A 14 -34.54 -11.01 -22.66
C HIS A 14 -33.07 -11.49 -22.57
N PRO A 15 -32.25 -11.35 -23.61
CA PRO A 15 -30.84 -11.69 -23.53
C PRO A 15 -30.17 -10.80 -22.48
N LEU A 16 -29.42 -11.43 -21.56
CA LEU A 16 -28.52 -10.75 -20.65
C LEU A 16 -27.32 -10.22 -21.45
N GLN A 17 -27.49 -9.04 -22.05
CA GLN A 17 -26.37 -8.25 -22.56
C GLN A 17 -25.68 -7.66 -21.33
N GLY A 18 -24.70 -8.38 -20.80
CA GLY A 18 -23.88 -7.96 -19.68
C GLY A 18 -22.91 -6.88 -20.11
N ASP A 19 -23.39 -5.65 -20.23
CA ASP A 19 -22.53 -4.48 -20.14
C ASP A 19 -22.30 -4.25 -18.64
N MET A 20 -21.19 -4.79 -18.12
CA MET A 20 -20.69 -4.41 -16.80
C MET A 20 -20.36 -2.91 -16.84
N TYR A 21 -21.30 -2.09 -16.39
CA TYR A 21 -21.11 -0.65 -16.25
C TYR A 21 -20.02 -0.43 -15.19
N LEU A 22 -18.79 -0.17 -15.64
CA LEU A 22 -17.77 0.42 -14.78
C LEU A 22 -18.10 1.91 -14.69
N PRO A 23 -18.43 2.45 -13.50
CA PRO A 23 -18.64 3.87 -13.36
C PRO A 23 -17.36 4.63 -13.73
N PRO A 24 -17.48 5.91 -14.14
CA PRO A 24 -16.33 6.72 -14.55
C PRO A 24 -15.27 6.74 -13.43
N LEU A 25 -13.98 6.77 -13.78
CA LEU A 25 -12.86 6.73 -12.83
C LEU A 25 -12.94 7.80 -11.73
N SER A 26 -13.65 8.90 -11.96
CA SER A 26 -13.94 9.93 -10.95
C SER A 26 -14.89 9.49 -9.83
N PHE A 27 -15.59 8.37 -9.98
CA PHE A 27 -16.44 7.78 -8.94
C PHE A 27 -15.63 6.92 -7.96
N TYR A 28 -14.48 6.39 -8.39
CA TYR A 28 -13.55 5.62 -7.55
C TYR A 28 -12.42 6.48 -6.97
N ALA A 29 -12.30 7.74 -7.40
CA ALA A 29 -11.48 8.72 -6.71
C ALA A 29 -12.16 9.04 -5.37
N SER A 30 -11.94 8.16 -4.39
CA SER A 30 -12.28 8.44 -3.01
C SER A 30 -11.51 9.70 -2.60
N PRO A 31 -12.17 10.75 -2.08
CA PRO A 31 -11.50 11.98 -1.63
C PRO A 31 -10.43 11.78 -0.54
N GLU A 32 -10.24 10.54 -0.09
CA GLU A 32 -9.45 10.14 1.07
C GLU A 32 -8.05 9.60 0.71
N ASP A 33 -7.72 9.48 -0.58
CA ASP A 33 -6.37 9.11 -1.06
C ASP A 33 -5.54 10.33 -1.51
N GLN A 34 -5.78 11.49 -0.89
CA GLN A 34 -4.72 12.48 -0.76
C GLN A 34 -3.90 12.05 0.45
N TRP A 35 -2.85 11.28 0.19
CA TRP A 35 -1.78 11.09 1.16
C TRP A 35 -1.20 12.49 1.37
N ASP A 36 -1.64 13.13 2.45
CA ASP A 36 -1.21 14.44 2.87
C ASP A 36 0.23 14.26 3.37
N ASP A 37 1.18 14.27 2.43
CA ASP A 37 2.62 14.17 2.69
C ASP A 37 3.18 15.42 3.41
N GLU A 38 2.32 16.34 3.87
CA GLU A 38 2.68 17.36 4.86
C GLU A 38 2.76 16.72 6.26
N GLU A 39 3.73 15.82 6.40
CA GLU A 39 4.04 15.19 7.67
C GLU A 39 4.70 16.21 8.61
N GLU A 40 3.85 16.92 9.36
CA GLU A 40 4.24 17.77 10.47
C GLU A 40 5.16 16.94 11.38
N PRO A 41 6.34 17.46 11.80
CA PRO A 41 7.22 16.71 12.69
C PRO A 41 6.45 16.38 13.96
N GLU A 42 6.08 15.12 14.11
CA GLU A 42 5.27 14.63 15.23
C GLU A 42 5.91 15.04 16.55
N ASP A 43 5.27 16.03 17.18
CA ASP A 43 5.75 16.63 18.40
C ASP A 43 5.54 15.65 19.55
N ILE A 44 6.47 15.63 20.52
CA ILE A 44 6.46 14.72 21.68
C ILE A 44 5.12 14.74 22.42
N GLU A 45 4.44 15.86 22.35
CA GLU A 45 3.11 16.11 22.91
C GLU A 45 2.04 15.15 22.39
N THR A 46 2.18 14.67 21.14
CA THR A 46 1.31 13.64 20.56
C THR A 46 1.61 12.28 21.20
N SER A 47 2.88 11.90 21.28
CA SER A 47 3.33 10.63 21.86
C SER A 47 2.98 10.53 23.35
N LEU A 48 3.01 11.64 24.10
CA LEU A 48 2.63 11.70 25.52
C LEU A 48 1.19 11.26 25.78
N LYS A 49 0.28 11.51 24.84
CA LYS A 49 -1.15 11.16 24.96
C LYS A 49 -1.41 9.67 24.74
N VAL A 50 -0.55 9.01 23.94
CA VAL A 50 -0.72 7.61 23.52
C VAL A 50 0.12 6.66 24.38
N VAL A 51 1.33 7.07 24.74
CA VAL A 51 2.29 6.23 25.46
C VAL A 51 1.91 6.17 26.95
N PRO A 52 1.76 4.97 27.54
CA PRO A 52 1.46 4.84 28.96
C PRO A 52 2.53 5.49 29.85
N ALA A 53 2.14 6.04 30.99
CA ALA A 53 3.02 6.79 31.88
C ALA A 53 4.29 6.03 32.30
N SER A 54 4.22 4.69 32.43
CA SER A 54 5.38 3.84 32.74
C SER A 54 6.50 3.91 31.69
N TYR A 55 6.18 4.32 30.47
CA TYR A 55 7.11 4.41 29.34
C TYR A 55 7.52 5.85 29.01
N HIS A 56 7.09 6.84 29.79
CA HIS A 56 7.43 8.24 29.52
C HIS A 56 8.95 8.52 29.55
N HIS A 57 9.74 7.70 30.25
CA HIS A 57 11.21 7.77 30.20
C HIS A 57 11.80 7.44 28.81
N TYR A 58 11.05 6.70 27.98
CA TYR A 58 11.45 6.28 26.65
C TYR A 58 10.74 7.04 25.53
N LEU A 59 10.12 8.20 25.82
CA LEU A 59 9.46 9.01 24.80
C LEU A 59 10.36 9.33 23.61
N TYR A 60 11.67 9.35 23.84
CA TYR A 60 12.62 9.59 22.78
C TYR A 60 12.72 8.50 21.71
N VAL A 61 12.20 7.30 21.98
CA VAL A 61 12.13 6.22 21.00
C VAL A 61 10.98 6.46 20.02
N PHE A 62 9.99 7.26 20.40
CA PHE A 62 8.82 7.58 19.59
C PHE A 62 8.99 8.85 18.73
N TYR A 63 10.18 9.48 18.74
CA TYR A 63 10.48 10.58 17.83
C TYR A 63 10.58 10.08 16.39
N LYS A 64 9.59 10.41 15.56
CA LYS A 64 9.59 10.04 14.15
C LYS A 64 10.86 10.44 13.40
N VAL A 65 11.29 11.69 13.57
CA VAL A 65 12.51 12.24 12.95
C VAL A 65 13.78 11.48 13.37
N LYS A 66 13.79 10.88 14.57
CA LYS A 66 14.93 10.06 15.01
C LYS A 66 14.80 8.60 14.57
N SER A 67 13.59 8.05 14.50
CA SER A 67 13.37 6.67 14.04
C SER A 67 13.63 6.50 12.54
N GLU A 68 13.48 7.56 11.75
CA GLU A 68 13.86 7.57 10.32
C GLU A 68 15.36 7.49 10.08
N LYS A 69 16.17 7.71 11.12
CA LYS A 69 17.63 7.69 11.02
C LYS A 69 18.16 6.37 11.56
N LEU A 70 19.06 5.75 10.82
CA LEU A 70 19.78 4.59 11.31
C LEU A 70 20.53 4.96 12.61
N PRO A 71 20.52 4.07 13.62
CA PRO A 71 21.33 4.26 14.81
C PRO A 71 22.83 4.31 14.41
N PRO A 72 23.66 4.99 15.21
CA PRO A 72 25.10 4.95 14.98
C PRO A 72 25.63 3.52 15.07
N HIS A 73 26.64 3.21 14.24
CA HIS A 73 27.36 1.95 14.31
C HIS A 73 27.81 1.63 15.72
N CYS A 74 27.62 0.38 16.15
CA CYS A 74 27.98 -0.05 17.49
C CYS A 74 28.98 -1.20 17.47
N ALA A 75 29.68 -1.42 18.59
CA ALA A 75 30.68 -2.48 18.70
C ALA A 75 30.11 -3.90 18.49
N CYS A 76 28.79 -4.04 18.61
CA CYS A 76 28.06 -5.29 18.43
C CYS A 76 27.42 -5.41 17.04
N ASP A 77 27.73 -4.51 16.10
CA ASP A 77 27.30 -4.65 14.72
C ASP A 77 27.76 -6.01 14.16
N HIS A 78 26.90 -6.69 13.41
CA HIS A 78 27.23 -7.99 12.85
C HIS A 78 28.43 -7.88 11.91
N HIS A 79 29.56 -8.46 12.32
CA HIS A 79 30.74 -8.57 11.47
C HIS A 79 30.70 -9.89 10.68
N ILE A 80 30.58 -9.79 9.36
CA ILE A 80 30.69 -10.95 8.48
C ILE A 80 32.17 -11.15 8.13
N LYS A 81 32.74 -12.25 8.62
CA LYS A 81 34.10 -12.64 8.24
C LYS A 81 34.11 -13.07 6.77
N LEU A 82 34.95 -12.41 5.96
CA LEU A 82 35.09 -12.75 4.56
C LEU A 82 35.98 -13.99 4.39
N GLU A 83 35.56 -14.89 3.51
CA GLU A 83 36.33 -16.06 3.06
C GLU A 83 36.65 -15.89 1.57
N GLY A 84 37.93 -16.03 1.19
CA GLY A 84 38.36 -15.84 -0.20
C GLY A 84 38.56 -14.37 -0.60
N LEU A 85 38.83 -14.13 -1.90
CA LEU A 85 39.38 -12.84 -2.35
C LEU A 85 38.46 -11.93 -3.17
N LEU A 86 37.27 -12.34 -3.63
CA LEU A 86 36.26 -11.42 -4.21
C LEU A 86 34.93 -12.16 -4.43
N PRO A 87 33.76 -11.53 -4.18
CA PRO A 87 32.49 -12.08 -4.62
C PRO A 87 32.42 -12.10 -6.16
N PRO A 88 31.76 -13.10 -6.77
CA PRO A 88 31.55 -13.11 -8.21
C PRO A 88 30.65 -11.93 -8.62
N VAL A 89 31.05 -11.22 -9.68
CA VAL A 89 30.21 -10.20 -10.30
C VAL A 89 29.10 -10.91 -11.07
N VAL A 90 27.89 -10.91 -10.51
CA VAL A 90 26.70 -11.52 -11.12
C VAL A 90 25.81 -10.44 -11.73
N LEU A 91 25.14 -10.77 -12.83
CA LEU A 91 24.11 -9.91 -13.40
C LEU A 91 22.88 -9.95 -12.49
N ILE A 92 22.34 -8.77 -12.19
CA ILE A 92 21.04 -8.65 -11.54
C ILE A 92 19.96 -8.87 -12.62
N TYR A 93 18.92 -9.64 -12.31
CA TYR A 93 17.80 -9.80 -13.22
C TYR A 93 17.11 -8.46 -13.47
N SER A 94 16.65 -8.25 -14.71
CA SER A 94 15.88 -7.05 -15.05
C SER A 94 14.59 -7.01 -14.22
N LEU A 95 14.36 -5.89 -13.54
CA LEU A 95 13.08 -5.63 -12.88
C LEU A 95 12.00 -5.35 -13.94
N SER A 96 10.77 -5.78 -13.66
CA SER A 96 9.61 -5.30 -14.42
C SER A 96 9.35 -3.82 -14.14
N ASN A 97 8.54 -3.16 -14.98
CA ASN A 97 8.18 -1.75 -14.76
C ASN A 97 7.54 -1.55 -13.38
N TYR A 98 6.61 -2.42 -12.99
CA TYR A 98 5.94 -2.36 -11.70
C TYR A 98 6.92 -2.50 -10.52
N GLU A 99 7.83 -3.47 -10.58
CA GLU A 99 8.83 -3.68 -9.53
C GLU A 99 9.83 -2.52 -9.47
N SER A 100 10.22 -1.98 -10.62
CA SER A 100 11.12 -0.83 -10.68
C SER A 100 10.46 0.41 -10.08
N GLU A 101 9.20 0.69 -10.39
CA GLU A 101 8.46 1.82 -9.83
C GLU A 101 8.24 1.68 -8.31
N THR A 102 8.12 0.46 -7.81
CA THR A 102 7.84 0.19 -6.38
C THR A 102 9.11 0.17 -5.51
N LEU A 103 10.21 -0.37 -6.03
CA LEU A 103 11.43 -0.62 -5.25
C LEU A 103 12.48 0.49 -5.39
N TRP A 104 12.34 1.37 -6.39
CA TRP A 104 13.12 2.60 -6.48
C TRP A 104 12.35 3.73 -5.79
N VAL A 105 12.60 3.89 -4.49
CA VAL A 105 12.16 5.05 -3.68
C VAL A 105 13.40 5.81 -3.23
#